data_AF-A0A3P3EFB5-F1
#
_entry.id   AF-A0A3P3EFB5-F1
#
_cell.length_a   1.000
_cell.length_b   1.000
_cell.length_c   1.000
_cell.angle_alpha   90.00
_cell.angle_beta   90.00
_cell.angle_gamma   90.00
#
_symmetry.space_group_name_H-M   'P 1'
#
loop_
_entity.id
_entity.type
_entity.pdbx_description
1 polymer ?
#
loop_
_entity_poly.entity_id
_entity_poly.type
_entity_poly.pdbx_seq_one_letter_code
_entity_poly.pdbx_strand_id
1 'polypeptide(L)'
;MLVHLLAEKTCVEEFLSVLEQEAQAMKSGLFAELPLLTGRKAGLLDRMAALDRARESAQVARGFEPGRAGADAAAAADGEASLAAWTALVELAQQAKACNRRNGAMVYSQLDFTQNALHYLQASAQPFYGPDGIRKAASAAGTRLAVG
;
A
#
# COMPACT_ATOMS: atom_id res chain seq x y z
N MET A 1 -15.94 -26.48 -7.32
CA MET A 1 -14.97 -25.67 -6.57
C MET A 1 -13.85 -25.15 -7.47
N LEU A 2 -13.19 -26.01 -8.26
CA LEU A 2 -12.02 -25.67 -9.09
C LEU A 2 -12.13 -24.37 -9.91
N VAL A 3 -13.24 -24.15 -10.62
CA VAL A 3 -13.43 -22.94 -11.45
C VAL A 3 -13.39 -21.66 -10.61
N HIS A 4 -13.96 -21.68 -9.39
CA HIS A 4 -13.91 -20.53 -8.48
C HIS A 4 -12.48 -20.29 -7.99
N LEU A 5 -11.76 -21.35 -7.63
CA LEU A 5 -10.38 -21.28 -7.17
C LEU A 5 -9.44 -20.70 -8.24
N LEU A 6 -9.61 -21.12 -9.50
CA LEU A 6 -8.83 -20.57 -10.62
C LEU A 6 -9.17 -19.10 -10.88
N ALA A 7 -10.44 -18.72 -10.80
CA ALA A 7 -10.85 -17.33 -10.97
C ALA A 7 -10.30 -16.42 -9.85
N GLU A 8 -10.33 -16.87 -8.60
CA GLU A 8 -9.70 -16.17 -7.47
C GLU A 8 -8.19 -16.04 -7.68
N LYS A 9 -7.53 -17.14 -8.07
CA LYS A 9 -6.10 -17.15 -8.34
C LYS A 9 -5.71 -16.07 -9.34
N THR A 10 -6.36 -16.04 -10.50
CA THR A 10 -6.11 -15.03 -11.54
C THR A 10 -6.37 -13.61 -11.02
N CYS A 11 -7.42 -13.41 -10.22
CA CYS A 11 -7.70 -12.10 -9.63
C CYS A 11 -6.60 -11.65 -8.64
N VAL A 12 -6.03 -12.57 -7.86
CA VAL A 12 -4.92 -12.25 -6.94
C VAL A 12 -3.61 -12.00 -7.70
N GLU A 13 -3.35 -12.71 -8.79
CA GLU A 13 -2.21 -12.44 -9.68
C GLU A 13 -2.31 -11.05 -10.31
N GLU A 14 -3.49 -10.66 -10.80
CA GLU A 14 -3.76 -9.31 -11.28
C GLU A 14 -3.51 -8.26 -10.18
N PHE A 15 -3.97 -8.53 -8.95
CA PHE A 15 -3.77 -7.64 -7.81
C PHE A 15 -2.29 -7.49 -7.43
N LEU A 16 -1.52 -8.58 -7.45
CA LEU A 16 -0.07 -8.56 -7.24
C LEU A 16 0.64 -7.70 -8.27
N SER A 17 0.27 -7.83 -9.55
CA SER A 17 0.84 -6.99 -10.62
C SER A 17 0.57 -5.51 -10.38
N VAL A 18 -0.63 -5.15 -9.90
CA VAL A 18 -0.96 -3.76 -9.58
C VAL A 18 -0.18 -3.25 -8.36
N LEU A 19 0.03 -4.09 -7.32
CA LEU A 19 0.88 -3.73 -6.18
C LEU A 19 2.34 -3.50 -6.60
N GLU A 20 2.86 -4.28 -7.55
CA GLU A 20 4.21 -4.08 -8.09
C GLU A 20 4.32 -2.81 -8.91
N GLN A 21 3.33 -2.50 -9.74
CA GLN A 21 3.22 -1.23 -10.48
C GLN A 21 3.18 -0.04 -9.51
N GLU A 22 2.41 -0.14 -8.43
CA GLU A 22 2.32 0.90 -7.39
C GLU A 22 3.67 1.11 -6.70
N ALA A 23 4.38 0.03 -6.35
CA ALA A 23 5.72 0.11 -5.78
C ALA A 23 6.70 0.77 -6.76
N GLN A 24 6.63 0.44 -8.04
CA GLN A 24 7.50 1.01 -9.06
C GLN A 24 7.21 2.50 -9.29
N ALA A 25 5.93 2.89 -9.38
CA ALA A 25 5.54 4.28 -9.51
C ALA A 25 6.04 5.13 -8.33
N MET A 26 5.93 4.61 -7.10
CA MET A 26 6.48 5.29 -5.92
C MET A 26 8.01 5.41 -5.97
N LYS A 27 8.74 4.35 -6.37
CA LYS A 27 10.21 4.40 -6.48
C LYS A 27 10.69 5.36 -7.58
N SER A 28 9.96 5.44 -8.68
CA SER A 28 10.28 6.29 -9.83
C SER A 28 9.74 7.72 -9.71
N GLY A 29 9.02 8.05 -8.63
CA GLY A 29 8.42 9.37 -8.44
C GLY A 29 7.26 9.69 -9.38
N LEU A 30 6.65 8.67 -10.00
CA LEU A 30 5.54 8.81 -10.96
C LEU A 30 4.20 8.92 -10.22
N PHE A 31 4.07 9.91 -9.33
CA PHE A 31 2.91 10.06 -8.45
C PHE A 31 1.60 10.31 -9.19
N ALA A 32 1.65 10.83 -10.43
CA ALA A 32 0.48 11.03 -11.28
C ALA A 32 -0.23 9.71 -11.67
N GLU A 33 0.46 8.58 -11.60
CA GLU A 33 -0.10 7.26 -11.94
C GLU A 33 -0.82 6.59 -10.75
N LEU A 34 -0.53 7.03 -9.52
CA LEU A 34 -1.07 6.42 -8.30
C LEU A 34 -2.59 6.45 -8.18
N PRO A 35 -3.32 7.52 -8.58
CA PRO A 35 -4.77 7.52 -8.54
C PRO A 35 -5.40 6.41 -9.41
N LEU A 36 -4.85 6.18 -10.61
CA LEU A 36 -5.32 5.13 -11.51
C LEU A 36 -5.05 3.74 -10.93
N LEU A 37 -3.84 3.53 -10.38
CA LEU A 37 -3.49 2.27 -9.72
C LEU A 37 -4.36 2.00 -8.49
N THR A 38 -4.70 3.04 -7.73
CA THR A 38 -5.61 2.95 -6.57
C THR A 38 -7.02 2.53 -7.01
N GLY A 39 -7.55 3.11 -8.08
CA GLY A 39 -8.84 2.71 -8.65
C GLY A 39 -8.87 1.26 -9.11
N ARG A 40 -7.80 0.80 -9.80
CA ARG A 40 -7.65 -0.61 -10.20
C ARG A 40 -7.59 -1.55 -8.99
N LYS A 41 -6.84 -1.19 -7.94
CA LYS A 41 -6.81 -1.95 -6.68
C LYS A 41 -8.20 -2.10 -6.07
N ALA A 42 -8.98 -1.01 -5.99
CA ALA A 42 -10.32 -1.04 -5.43
C ALA A 42 -11.24 -2.00 -6.21
N GLY A 43 -11.25 -1.91 -7.55
CA GLY A 43 -12.04 -2.81 -8.38
C GLY A 43 -11.63 -4.28 -8.26
N LEU A 44 -10.33 -4.55 -8.10
CA LEU A 44 -9.83 -5.92 -7.86
C LEU A 44 -10.24 -6.45 -6.48
N LEU A 45 -10.22 -5.62 -5.44
CA LEU A 45 -10.70 -6.01 -4.10
C LEU A 45 -12.19 -6.35 -4.12
N ASP A 46 -13.02 -5.58 -4.83
CA ASP A 46 -14.44 -5.87 -4.99
C ASP A 46 -14.67 -7.19 -5.73
N ARG A 47 -13.89 -7.44 -6.80
CA ARG A 47 -13.93 -8.69 -7.56
C ARG A 47 -13.50 -9.88 -6.70
N MET A 48 -12.43 -9.74 -5.90
CA MET A 48 -11.99 -10.77 -4.95
C MET A 48 -13.10 -11.09 -3.95
N ALA A 49 -13.74 -10.09 -3.34
CA ALA A 49 -14.83 -10.31 -2.39
C ALA A 49 -16.07 -10.98 -3.02
N ALA A 50 -16.33 -10.74 -4.30
CA ALA A 50 -17.39 -11.45 -5.03
C ALA A 50 -17.01 -12.92 -5.29
N LEU A 51 -15.76 -13.18 -5.68
CA LEU A 51 -15.26 -14.53 -5.92
C LEU A 51 -15.19 -15.36 -4.63
N ASP A 52 -14.73 -14.77 -3.53
CA ASP A 52 -14.70 -15.41 -2.19
C ASP A 52 -16.10 -15.88 -1.78
N ARG A 53 -17.13 -15.04 -1.99
CA ARG A 53 -18.52 -15.40 -1.71
C ARG A 53 -19.03 -16.51 -2.63
N ALA A 54 -18.64 -16.51 -3.91
CA ALA A 54 -19.01 -17.56 -4.84
C ALA A 54 -18.37 -18.91 -4.47
N ARG A 55 -17.07 -18.90 -4.11
CA ARG A 55 -16.36 -20.08 -3.60
C ARG A 55 -17.00 -20.61 -2.32
N GLU A 56 -17.27 -19.74 -1.35
CA GLU A 56 -17.90 -20.14 -0.09
C GLU A 56 -19.31 -20.70 -0.30
N SER A 57 -20.13 -20.08 -1.16
CA SER A 57 -21.43 -20.63 -1.53
C SER A 57 -21.30 -22.02 -2.16
N ALA A 58 -20.31 -22.22 -3.04
CA ALA A 58 -20.06 -23.51 -3.68
C ALA A 58 -19.56 -24.59 -2.69
N GLN A 59 -18.82 -24.21 -1.65
CA GLN A 59 -18.37 -25.16 -0.62
C GLN A 59 -19.51 -25.54 0.33
N VAL A 60 -20.33 -24.56 0.74
CA VAL A 60 -21.49 -24.76 1.63
C VAL A 60 -22.56 -25.61 0.94
N ALA A 61 -22.82 -25.38 -0.34
CA ALA A 61 -23.74 -26.20 -1.14
C ALA A 61 -23.36 -27.69 -1.17
N ARG A 62 -22.13 -28.03 -0.80
CA ARG A 62 -21.60 -29.39 -0.76
C ARG A 62 -21.46 -29.95 0.66
N GLY A 63 -21.95 -29.23 1.65
CA GLY A 63 -21.94 -29.65 3.05
C GLY A 63 -20.64 -29.35 3.79
N PHE A 64 -19.75 -28.52 3.24
CA PHE A 64 -18.58 -28.04 3.96
C PHE A 64 -18.91 -26.75 4.72
N GLU A 65 -18.31 -26.57 5.89
CA GLU A 65 -18.46 -25.36 6.70
C GLU A 65 -18.01 -24.10 5.94
N PRO A 66 -18.53 -22.90 6.24
CA PRO A 66 -18.01 -21.65 5.69
C PRO A 66 -16.56 -21.37 6.17
N GLY A 67 -15.89 -20.42 5.51
CA GLY A 67 -14.53 -20.04 5.85
C GLY A 67 -13.45 -21.02 5.40
N ARG A 68 -12.25 -20.84 5.96
CA ARG A 68 -11.01 -21.44 5.46
C ARG A 68 -10.92 -22.95 5.68
N ALA A 69 -11.29 -23.44 6.86
CA ALA A 69 -11.23 -24.87 7.17
C ALA A 69 -12.15 -25.70 6.26
N GLY A 70 -13.33 -25.18 5.94
CA GLY A 70 -14.22 -25.80 4.97
C GLY A 70 -13.72 -25.70 3.53
N ALA A 71 -13.00 -24.62 3.19
CA ALA A 71 -12.33 -24.49 1.89
C ALA A 71 -11.23 -25.55 1.71
N ASP A 72 -10.40 -25.75 2.74
CA ASP A 72 -9.35 -26.77 2.78
C ASP A 72 -9.96 -28.17 2.56
N ALA A 73 -11.03 -28.48 3.29
CA ALA A 73 -11.74 -29.75 3.18
C ALA A 73 -12.43 -29.94 1.81
N ALA A 74 -13.07 -28.89 1.28
CA ALA A 74 -13.73 -28.92 -0.02
C ALA A 74 -12.73 -29.08 -1.17
N ALA A 75 -11.58 -28.42 -1.09
CA ALA A 75 -10.51 -28.54 -2.08
C ALA A 75 -9.87 -29.94 -2.07
N ALA A 76 -9.64 -30.51 -0.88
CA ALA A 76 -9.14 -31.87 -0.74
C ALA A 76 -10.13 -32.92 -1.27
N ALA A 77 -11.43 -32.72 -1.06
CA ALA A 77 -12.48 -33.61 -1.56
C ALA A 77 -12.65 -33.55 -3.09
N ASP A 78 -12.27 -32.44 -3.73
CA ASP A 78 -12.37 -32.24 -5.19
C ASP A 78 -11.19 -32.78 -5.99
N GLY A 79 -10.23 -33.42 -5.30
CA GLY A 79 -9.06 -34.02 -5.90
C GLY A 79 -7.90 -33.05 -6.10
N GLU A 80 -6.83 -33.59 -6.67
CA GLU A 80 -5.49 -32.96 -6.68
C GLU A 80 -5.47 -31.59 -7.36
N ALA A 81 -6.20 -31.41 -8.46
CA ALA A 81 -6.25 -30.13 -9.18
C ALA A 81 -6.85 -29.00 -8.33
N SER A 82 -7.91 -29.28 -7.55
CA SER A 82 -8.54 -28.29 -6.66
C SER A 82 -7.66 -27.98 -5.46
N LEU A 83 -7.03 -29.01 -4.88
CA LEU A 83 -6.08 -28.83 -3.79
C LEU A 83 -4.87 -27.99 -4.22
N ALA A 84 -4.33 -28.24 -5.43
CA ALA A 84 -3.23 -27.47 -5.99
C ALA A 84 -3.63 -26.00 -6.26
N ALA A 85 -4.80 -25.77 -6.84
CA ALA A 85 -5.31 -24.42 -7.08
C ALA A 85 -5.54 -23.64 -5.77
N TRP A 86 -6.08 -24.30 -4.74
CA TRP A 86 -6.29 -23.71 -3.43
C TRP A 86 -4.97 -23.38 -2.71
N THR A 87 -4.01 -24.31 -2.73
CA THR A 87 -2.67 -24.07 -2.16
C THR A 87 -2.00 -22.88 -2.83
N ALA A 88 -2.01 -22.83 -4.17
CA ALA A 88 -1.46 -21.71 -4.92
C ALA A 88 -2.15 -20.37 -4.58
N LEU A 89 -3.48 -20.37 -4.44
CA LEU A 89 -4.24 -19.19 -4.05
C LEU A 89 -3.83 -18.69 -2.65
N VAL A 90 -3.68 -19.59 -1.68
CA VAL A 90 -3.23 -19.27 -0.33
C VAL A 90 -1.85 -18.62 -0.34
N GLU A 91 -0.90 -19.17 -1.12
CA GLU A 91 0.44 -18.62 -1.26
C GLU A 91 0.41 -17.23 -1.89
N LEU A 92 -0.34 -17.04 -2.97
CA LEU A 92 -0.51 -15.75 -3.63
C LEU A 92 -1.13 -14.70 -2.68
N ALA A 93 -2.11 -15.09 -1.87
CA ALA A 93 -2.71 -14.19 -0.88
C ALA A 93 -1.68 -13.74 0.19
N GLN A 94 -0.79 -14.64 0.62
CA GLN A 94 0.31 -14.28 1.53
C GLN A 94 1.30 -13.31 0.87
N GLN A 95 1.66 -13.56 -0.39
CA GLN A 95 2.52 -12.66 -1.16
C GLN A 95 1.87 -11.28 -1.31
N ALA A 96 0.58 -11.23 -1.66
CA ALA A 96 -0.17 -9.98 -1.80
C ALA A 96 -0.18 -9.17 -0.50
N LYS A 97 -0.38 -9.83 0.64
CA LYS A 97 -0.32 -9.20 1.97
C LYS A 97 1.08 -8.61 2.27
N ALA A 98 2.14 -9.33 1.94
CA ALA A 98 3.51 -8.86 2.11
C ALA A 98 3.82 -7.65 1.21
N CYS A 99 3.44 -7.72 -0.07
CA CYS A 99 3.57 -6.63 -1.03
C CYS A 99 2.80 -5.38 -0.57
N ASN A 100 1.55 -5.54 -0.14
CA ASN A 100 0.73 -4.43 0.34
C ASN A 100 1.34 -3.76 1.59
N ARG A 101 1.88 -4.55 2.53
CA ARG A 101 2.58 -4.01 3.72
C ARG A 101 3.81 -3.19 3.34
N ARG A 102 4.60 -3.68 2.37
CA ARG A 102 5.77 -2.96 1.84
C ARG A 102 5.37 -1.64 1.18
N ASN A 103 4.33 -1.65 0.34
CA ASN A 103 3.82 -0.44 -0.30
C ASN A 103 3.32 0.57 0.74
N GLY A 104 2.60 0.11 1.76
CA GLY A 104 2.18 0.96 2.88
C GLY A 104 3.37 1.64 3.59
N ALA A 105 4.44 0.89 3.88
CA ALA A 105 5.64 1.46 4.48
C ALA A 105 6.31 2.53 3.59
N MET A 106 6.30 2.35 2.26
CA MET A 106 6.81 3.35 1.32
C MET A 106 5.99 4.64 1.35
N VAL A 107 4.66 4.52 1.38
CA VAL A 107 3.75 5.69 1.51
C VAL A 107 4.06 6.47 2.79
N TYR A 108 4.19 5.78 3.93
CA TYR A 108 4.53 6.44 5.21
C TYR A 108 5.90 7.12 5.16
N SER A 109 6.91 6.49 4.58
CA SER A 109 8.24 7.10 4.43
C SER A 109 8.22 8.36 3.57
N GLN A 110 7.44 8.38 2.49
CA GLN A 110 7.30 9.55 1.63
C GLN A 110 6.55 10.68 2.35
N LEU A 111 5.54 10.35 3.14
CA LEU A 111 4.79 11.31 3.95
C LEU A 111 5.67 11.97 5.01
N ASP A 112 6.52 11.19 5.69
CA ASP A 112 7.48 11.72 6.67
C ASP A 112 8.52 12.64 6.01
N PHE A 113 9.10 12.22 4.88
CA PHE A 113 10.03 13.04 4.12
C PHE A 113 9.41 14.38 3.66
N THR A 114 8.20 14.35 3.11
CA THR A 114 7.51 15.57 2.65
C THR A 114 7.15 16.50 3.80
N GLN A 115 6.69 15.97 4.94
CA GLN A 115 6.44 16.78 6.14
C GLN A 115 7.72 17.41 6.68
N ASN A 116 8.82 16.66 6.75
CA ASN A 116 10.11 17.17 7.19
C ASN A 116 10.65 18.25 6.24
N ALA A 117 10.50 18.06 4.92
CA ALA A 117 10.87 19.06 3.92
C ALA A 117 10.02 20.33 4.04
N LEU A 118 8.70 20.20 4.22
CA LEU A 118 7.81 21.34 4.46
C LEU A 118 8.17 22.07 5.75
N HIS A 119 8.44 21.34 6.84
CA HIS A 119 8.86 21.93 8.10
C HIS A 119 10.21 22.67 7.95
N TYR A 120 11.16 22.11 7.20
CA TYR A 120 12.42 22.78 6.89
C TYR A 120 12.24 24.04 6.04
N LEU A 121 11.37 23.99 5.02
CA LEU A 121 11.02 25.16 4.21
C LEU A 121 10.31 26.24 5.04
N GLN A 122 9.42 25.86 5.96
CA GLN A 122 8.74 26.79 6.86
C GLN A 122 9.70 27.38 7.91
N ALA A 123 10.61 26.57 8.46
CA ALA A 123 11.61 27.02 9.42
C ALA A 123 12.67 27.94 8.77
N SER A 124 13.06 27.67 7.52
CA SER A 124 13.93 28.57 6.73
C SER A 124 13.21 29.82 6.24
N ALA A 125 11.87 29.80 6.18
CA ALA A 125 11.04 30.98 5.97
C ALA A 125 10.85 31.83 7.25
N GLN A 126 11.68 31.67 8.28
CA GLN A 126 11.79 32.71 9.31
C GLN A 126 12.18 34.03 8.63
N PRO A 127 11.36 35.08 8.73
CA PRO A 127 11.65 36.31 8.02
C PRO A 127 12.94 36.92 8.55
N PHE A 128 13.97 37.04 7.69
CA PHE A 128 15.09 37.95 7.93
C PHE A 128 14.63 39.43 8.00
N TYR A 129 13.35 39.69 7.69
CA TYR A 129 12.68 40.98 7.71
C TYR A 129 11.37 40.89 8.49
N GLY A 130 11.23 41.68 9.56
CA GLY A 130 9.91 41.89 10.17
C GLY A 130 8.95 42.61 9.20
N PRO A 131 7.65 42.64 9.48
CA PRO A 131 6.66 43.41 8.71
C PRO A 131 7.04 44.88 8.48
N ASP A 132 7.89 45.44 9.36
CA ASP A 132 8.42 46.81 9.28
C ASP A 132 9.68 46.95 8.40
N GLY A 133 10.15 45.89 7.73
CA GLY A 133 11.31 45.93 6.84
C GLY A 133 12.67 46.12 7.53
N ILE A 134 12.70 46.13 8.87
CA ILE A 134 13.93 46.34 9.63
C ILE A 134 14.70 45.03 9.72
N ARG A 135 15.92 45.00 9.14
CA ARG A 135 16.90 43.96 9.46
C ARG A 135 17.25 44.10 10.94
N LYS A 136 16.95 43.10 11.77
CA LYS A 136 17.72 42.94 13.02
C LYS A 136 19.14 42.56 12.60
N ALA A 137 20.00 43.56 12.48
CA ALA A 137 21.43 43.33 12.47
C ALA A 137 21.74 42.44 13.68
N ALA A 138 22.35 41.29 13.44
CA ALA A 138 23.02 40.56 14.50
C ALA A 138 23.86 41.62 15.23
N SER A 139 23.55 41.83 16.50
CA SER A 139 24.27 42.75 17.36
C SER A 139 25.71 42.26 17.43
N ALA A 140 26.53 42.71 16.47
CA ALA A 140 27.95 42.81 16.64
C ALA A 140 28.13 43.81 17.78
N ALA A 141 28.22 43.30 19.00
CA ALA A 141 28.75 44.04 20.13
C ALA A 141 30.24 44.31 19.82
N GLY A 142 30.46 45.28 18.94
CA GLY A 142 31.73 45.94 18.77
C GLY A 142 31.95 46.82 19.98
N THR A 143 32.57 46.26 21.01
CA THR A 143 33.08 47.06 22.12
C THR A 143 34.34 47.77 21.63
N ARG A 144 34.21 49.02 21.19
CA ARG A 144 35.33 49.93 20.95
C ARG A 144 35.57 50.81 22.18
N LEU A 145 36.80 50.71 22.70
CA LEU A 145 37.70 51.79 23.17
C LEU A 145 37.40 52.55 24.49
N ALA A 146 38.39 52.48 25.40
CA ALA A 146 38.91 53.57 26.24
C ALA A 146 40.39 53.20 26.51
N VAL A 147 41.44 53.84 25.97
CA VAL A 147 42.02 55.18 26.24
C VAL A 147 41.92 55.57 27.72
N GLY A 148 43.08 55.55 28.39
CA GLY A 148 43.29 55.96 29.79
C GLY A 148 44.55 55.32 30.35
#